data_AF-A0A8C6SDD6-F1
#
_entry.id   AF-A0A8C6SDD6-F1
#
_cell.length_a   1.000
_cell.length_b   1.000
_cell.length_c   1.000
_cell.angle_alpha   90.00
_cell.angle_beta   90.00
_cell.angle_gamma   90.00
#
_symmetry.space_group_name_H-M   'P 1'
#
loop_
_entity.id
_entity.type
_entity.pdbx_description
1 polymer ?
#
loop_
_entity_poly.entity_id
_entity_poly.type
_entity_poly.pdbx_seq_one_letter_code
_entity_poly.pdbx_strand_id
1 'polypeptide(L)'
;LVPWYSLTYCQLESAVMTWGSWYDHVNGWWQKKRNYSNLHYMFFEDLVENTDLEIDKLSRFLCLSVTPEIRQQITGQVQFDKMKKNDMTNYSTLGDVMDFKVSPFMRKGKVGDWKNHFTVAQNEKFDEDSKQKMKDATLQFRTSV
;
A
#
# COMPACT_ATOMS: atom_id res chain seq x y z
N LEU A 1 12.78 -2.29 -4.25
CA LEU A 1 11.46 -2.65 -3.70
C LEU A 1 10.88 -3.76 -4.56
N VAL A 2 10.59 -4.90 -3.94
CA VAL A 2 10.17 -6.13 -4.60
C VAL A 2 8.73 -5.94 -5.13
N PRO A 3 8.43 -6.24 -6.42
CA PRO A 3 7.09 -6.08 -6.98
C PRO A 3 6.01 -6.74 -6.10
N TRP A 4 4.80 -6.17 -6.03
CA TRP A 4 3.68 -6.74 -5.25
C TRP A 4 3.38 -8.22 -5.56
N TYR A 5 3.54 -8.62 -6.83
CA TYR A 5 3.46 -10.02 -7.24
C TYR A 5 4.58 -10.87 -6.62
N SER A 6 5.80 -10.35 -6.55
CA SER A 6 6.92 -11.02 -5.90
C SER A 6 6.74 -11.13 -4.38
N LEU A 7 6.05 -10.19 -3.70
CA LEU A 7 5.75 -10.31 -2.27
C LEU A 7 4.77 -11.47 -1.99
N THR A 8 3.74 -11.60 -2.83
CA THR A 8 2.69 -12.62 -2.67
C THR A 8 3.10 -13.99 -3.20
N TYR A 9 3.83 -14.05 -4.32
CA TYR A 9 4.42 -15.27 -4.86
C TYR A 9 5.47 -15.84 -3.88
N CYS A 10 6.32 -15.00 -3.28
CA CYS A 10 7.24 -15.45 -2.24
C CYS A 10 6.50 -15.97 -1.00
N GLN A 11 5.43 -15.31 -0.56
CA GLN A 11 4.64 -15.74 0.59
C GLN A 11 3.97 -17.12 0.35
N LEU A 12 3.46 -17.38 -0.87
CA LEU A 12 2.79 -18.63 -1.25
C LEU A 12 3.76 -19.81 -1.50
N GLU A 13 4.98 -19.50 -1.95
CA GLU A 13 6.06 -20.47 -2.19
C GLU A 13 7.01 -20.62 -0.99
N SER A 14 6.65 -20.10 0.18
CA SER A 14 7.48 -20.13 1.40
C SER A 14 8.88 -19.51 1.24
N ALA A 15 9.05 -18.61 0.27
CA ALA A 15 10.28 -17.85 0.11
C ALA A 15 10.34 -16.73 1.17
N VAL A 16 11.50 -16.58 1.80
CA VAL A 16 11.73 -15.58 2.85
C VAL A 16 11.69 -14.18 2.23
N MET A 17 10.68 -13.38 2.61
CA MET A 17 10.66 -11.97 2.25
C MET A 17 11.75 -11.20 3.00
N THR A 18 12.33 -10.19 2.34
CA THR A 18 13.46 -9.39 2.87
C THR A 18 13.17 -8.75 4.25
N TRP A 19 11.90 -8.57 4.61
CA TRP A 19 11.45 -7.97 5.86
C TRP A 19 10.63 -8.93 6.75
N GLY A 20 10.67 -10.23 6.45
CA GLY A 20 9.90 -11.26 7.17
C GLY A 20 8.43 -11.32 6.76
N SER A 21 7.61 -11.92 7.64
CA SER A 21 6.19 -12.20 7.38
C SER A 21 5.36 -10.93 7.25
N TRP A 22 4.63 -10.81 6.13
CA TRP A 22 3.68 -9.70 5.93
C TRP A 22 2.59 -9.67 7.02
N TYR A 23 2.06 -10.84 7.38
CA TYR A 23 1.01 -10.96 8.40
C TYR A 23 1.48 -10.47 9.78
N ASP A 24 2.70 -10.81 10.18
CA ASP A 24 3.23 -10.34 11.47
C ASP A 24 3.44 -8.83 11.47
N HIS A 25 3.88 -8.27 10.33
CA HIS A 25 4.04 -6.82 10.17
C HIS A 25 2.71 -6.09 10.33
N VAL A 26 1.68 -6.44 9.56
CA VAL A 26 0.39 -5.72 9.59
C VAL A 26 -0.37 -5.93 10.90
N ASN A 27 -0.39 -7.15 11.44
CA ASN A 27 -1.02 -7.42 12.74
C ASN A 27 -0.29 -6.67 13.86
N GLY A 28 1.05 -6.67 13.85
CA GLY A 28 1.86 -6.00 14.87
C GLY A 28 1.59 -4.49 14.91
N TRP A 29 1.55 -3.83 13.75
CA TRP A 29 1.23 -2.40 13.68
C TRP A 29 -0.23 -2.10 14.02
N TRP A 30 -1.17 -2.97 13.63
CA TRP A 30 -2.58 -2.82 13.97
C TRP A 30 -2.86 -2.90 15.48
N GLN A 31 -2.14 -3.79 16.18
CA GLN A 31 -2.22 -3.84 17.64
C GLN A 31 -1.60 -2.60 18.27
N LYS A 32 -0.42 -2.18 17.79
CA LYS A 32 0.27 -0.99 18.29
C LYS A 32 -0.57 0.28 18.14
N LYS A 33 -1.29 0.48 17.04
CA LYS A 33 -2.10 1.70 16.85
C LYS A 33 -3.18 1.89 17.93
N ARG A 34 -3.56 0.84 18.67
CA ARG A 34 -4.49 0.96 19.81
C ARG A 34 -3.86 1.58 21.05
N ASN A 35 -2.54 1.46 21.18
CA ASN A 35 -1.79 1.87 22.37
C ASN A 35 -0.98 3.16 22.14
N TYR A 36 -0.73 3.54 20.88
CA TYR A 36 0.06 4.72 20.53
C TYR A 36 -0.81 5.77 19.85
N SER A 37 -1.03 6.90 20.53
CA SER A 37 -1.76 8.05 19.98
C SER A 37 -1.00 8.78 18.88
N ASN A 38 0.32 8.60 18.81
CA ASN A 38 1.22 9.16 17.80
C ASN A 38 1.46 8.23 16.61
N LEU A 39 0.53 7.29 16.35
CA LEU A 39 0.60 6.36 15.22
C LEU A 39 -0.67 6.53 14.36
N HIS A 40 -0.48 7.02 13.13
CA HIS A 40 -1.54 7.08 12.13
C HIS A 40 -1.50 5.84 11.23
N TYR A 41 -2.51 4.98 11.35
CA TYR A 41 -2.64 3.80 10.50
C TYR A 41 -3.63 4.08 9.38
N MET A 42 -3.21 3.83 8.13
CA MET A 42 -3.97 4.14 6.92
C MET A 42 -3.92 2.97 5.95
N PHE A 43 -4.98 2.81 5.17
CA PHE A 43 -5.06 1.82 4.10
C PHE A 43 -4.81 2.47 2.75
N PHE A 44 -4.10 1.77 1.87
CA PHE A 44 -3.89 2.24 0.50
C PHE A 44 -5.21 2.32 -0.27
N GLU A 45 -6.14 1.43 0.05
CA GLU A 45 -7.47 1.38 -0.56
C GLU A 45 -8.28 2.63 -0.23
N ASP A 46 -8.22 3.12 1.01
CA ASP A 46 -8.90 4.35 1.43
C ASP A 46 -8.32 5.57 0.70
N LEU A 47 -7.00 5.60 0.49
CA LEU A 47 -6.32 6.66 -0.28
C LEU A 47 -6.77 6.71 -1.74
N VAL A 48 -6.95 5.54 -2.36
CA VAL A 48 -7.40 5.43 -3.75
C VAL A 48 -8.89 5.78 -3.87
N GLU A 49 -9.71 5.38 -2.91
CA GLU A 49 -11.15 5.65 -2.91
C GLU A 49 -11.48 7.11 -2.65
N ASN A 50 -10.84 7.71 -1.63
CA ASN A 50 -11.12 9.08 -1.22
C ASN A 50 -9.87 9.76 -0.65
N THR A 51 -9.00 10.22 -1.55
CA THR A 51 -7.76 10.91 -1.20
C THR A 51 -8.00 12.15 -0.32
N ASP A 52 -9.06 12.92 -0.58
CA ASP A 52 -9.36 14.14 0.18
C ASP A 52 -9.69 13.84 1.64
N LEU A 53 -10.43 12.76 1.90
CA LEU A 53 -10.76 12.30 3.26
C LEU A 53 -9.51 11.81 4.01
N GLU A 54 -8.60 11.09 3.33
CA GLU A 54 -7.35 10.64 3.95
C GLU A 54 -6.39 11.81 4.23
N ILE A 55 -6.30 12.79 3.33
CA ILE A 55 -5.59 14.05 3.59
C ILE A 55 -6.16 14.72 4.85
N ASP A 56 -7.47 14.72 5.00
CA ASP A 56 -8.17 15.26 6.16
C ASP A 56 -7.80 14.55 7.46
N LYS A 57 -7.83 13.22 7.46
CA LYS A 57 -7.44 12.40 8.61
C LYS A 57 -5.98 12.64 8.98
N LEU A 58 -5.08 12.66 8.00
CA LEU A 58 -3.66 12.90 8.21
C LEU A 58 -3.38 14.32 8.75
N SER A 59 -4.08 15.33 8.21
CA SER A 59 -3.94 16.72 8.66
C SER A 59 -4.37 16.89 10.12
N ARG A 60 -5.49 16.28 10.52
CA ARG A 60 -5.95 16.26 11.91
C ARG A 60 -4.95 15.56 12.83
N PHE A 61 -4.40 14.43 12.38
CA PHE A 61 -3.39 13.69 13.14
C PHE A 61 -2.11 14.50 13.35
N LEU A 62 -1.68 15.26 12.35
CA LEU A 62 -0.50 16.15 12.41
C LEU A 62 -0.79 17.51 13.04
N CYS A 63 -2.03 17.77 13.49
CA CYS A 63 -2.49 19.05 14.01
C CYS A 63 -2.25 20.23 13.03
N LEU A 64 -2.45 19.99 11.73
CA LEU A 64 -2.26 20.99 10.67
C LEU A 64 -3.61 21.56 10.21
N SER A 65 -3.64 22.88 10.04
CA SER A 65 -4.76 23.59 9.41
C SER A 65 -4.57 23.60 7.89
N VAL A 66 -5.40 22.88 7.16
CA VAL A 66 -5.36 22.79 5.70
C VAL A 66 -6.53 23.56 5.10
N THR A 67 -6.23 24.66 4.40
CA THR A 67 -7.25 25.44 3.68
C THR A 67 -7.73 24.67 2.44
N PRO A 68 -8.90 25.01 1.87
CA PRO A 68 -9.38 24.40 0.63
C PRO A 68 -8.38 24.49 -0.52
N GLU A 69 -7.64 25.60 -0.62
CA GLU A 69 -6.65 25.83 -1.67
C GLU A 69 -5.43 24.91 -1.51
N ILE A 70 -4.90 24.80 -0.28
CA ILE A 70 -3.79 23.90 0.03
C ILE A 70 -4.21 22.44 -0.22
N ARG A 71 -5.43 22.07 0.19
CA ARG A 71 -5.98 20.74 -0.08
C ARG A 71 -6.01 20.45 -1.57
N GLN A 72 -6.59 21.36 -2.36
CA GLN A 72 -6.68 21.19 -3.80
C GLN A 72 -5.29 21.06 -4.44
N GLN A 73 -4.30 21.81 -3.95
CA GLN A 73 -2.92 21.69 -4.39
C GLN A 73 -2.34 20.31 -4.05
N ILE A 74 -2.48 19.84 -2.80
CA ILE A 74 -1.99 18.52 -2.37
C ILE A 74 -2.65 17.44 -3.20
N THR A 75 -3.98 17.37 -3.22
CA THR A 75 -4.76 16.37 -3.96
C THR A 75 -4.37 16.37 -5.43
N GLY A 76 -4.18 17.56 -6.01
CA GLY A 76 -3.71 17.69 -7.38
C GLY A 76 -2.31 17.11 -7.61
N GLN A 77 -1.36 17.27 -6.68
CA GLN A 77 0.03 16.82 -6.84
C GLN A 77 0.22 15.33 -6.53
N VAL A 78 -0.54 14.77 -5.60
CA VAL A 78 -0.42 13.35 -5.19
C VAL A 78 -1.17 12.39 -6.11
N GLN A 79 -1.75 12.87 -7.21
CA GLN A 79 -2.35 12.01 -8.23
C GLN A 79 -1.28 11.10 -8.86
N PHE A 80 -1.63 9.84 -9.06
CA PHE A 80 -0.71 8.81 -9.55
C PHE A 80 0.02 9.23 -10.84
N ASP A 81 -0.72 9.77 -11.83
CA ASP A 81 -0.13 10.19 -13.10
C ASP A 81 0.82 11.38 -12.96
N LYS A 82 0.60 12.27 -11.98
CA LYS A 82 1.54 13.36 -11.69
C LYS A 82 2.78 12.84 -10.99
N MET A 83 2.62 12.00 -9.98
CA MET A 83 3.76 11.39 -9.27
C MET A 83 4.61 10.52 -10.21
N LYS A 84 3.98 9.77 -11.12
CA LYS A 84 4.69 8.96 -12.12
C LYS A 84 5.56 9.78 -13.07
N LYS A 85 5.16 11.01 -13.39
CA LYS A 85 5.91 11.94 -14.26
C LYS A 85 6.90 12.83 -13.49
N ASN A 86 6.84 12.84 -12.16
CA ASN A 86 7.69 13.67 -11.32
C ASN A 86 8.96 12.91 -10.92
N ASP A 87 10.12 13.39 -11.39
CA ASP A 87 11.44 12.79 -11.14
C ASP A 87 11.82 12.73 -9.66
N MET A 88 11.26 13.61 -8.83
CA MET A 88 11.47 13.58 -7.38
C MET A 88 10.73 12.42 -6.69
N THR A 89 9.78 11.78 -7.37
CA THR A 89 8.91 10.74 -6.77
C THR A 89 8.90 9.43 -7.54
N ASN A 90 9.22 9.43 -8.84
CA ASN A 90 9.18 8.24 -9.69
C ASN A 90 10.47 7.39 -9.63
N TYR A 91 11.48 7.84 -8.88
CA TYR A 91 12.78 7.20 -8.71
C TYR A 91 13.61 7.02 -10.00
N SER A 92 13.33 7.79 -11.06
CA SER A 92 14.04 7.70 -12.35
C SER A 92 15.56 7.86 -12.23
N THR A 93 16.04 8.53 -11.18
CA THR A 93 17.46 8.74 -10.88
C THR A 93 18.17 7.50 -10.29
N LEU A 94 17.44 6.45 -9.91
CA LEU A 94 18.01 5.21 -9.36
C LEU A 94 18.15 4.09 -10.41
N GLY A 95 18.30 4.45 -11.69
CA GLY A 95 18.41 3.49 -12.80
C GLY A 95 19.57 2.49 -12.67
N ASP A 96 20.63 2.83 -11.93
CA ASP A 96 21.78 1.94 -11.67
C ASP A 96 21.49 0.88 -10.60
N VAL A 97 20.46 1.10 -9.77
CA VAL A 97 20.05 0.18 -8.69
C VAL A 97 18.79 -0.59 -9.07
N MET A 98 17.92 0.00 -9.89
CA MET A 98 16.65 -0.58 -10.31
C MET A 98 16.50 -0.53 -11.84
N ASP A 99 16.29 -1.69 -12.47
CA ASP A 99 16.07 -1.77 -13.91
C ASP A 99 14.63 -1.39 -14.27
N PHE A 100 14.44 -0.11 -14.59
CA PHE A 100 13.14 0.42 -15.00
C PHE A 100 12.73 0.07 -16.43
N LYS A 101 13.60 -0.58 -17.22
CA LYS A 101 13.20 -1.14 -18.53
C LYS A 101 12.35 -2.39 -18.35
N VAL A 102 12.57 -3.15 -17.27
CA VAL A 102 11.76 -4.32 -16.91
C VAL A 102 10.44 -3.87 -16.28
N SER A 103 10.50 -3.00 -15.27
CA SER A 103 9.31 -2.43 -14.65
C SER A 103 9.60 -1.06 -14.06
N PRO A 104 8.82 -0.02 -14.40
CA PRO A 104 8.95 1.28 -13.73
C PRO A 104 8.56 1.16 -12.25
N PHE A 105 9.11 2.04 -11.41
CA PHE A 105 8.77 2.12 -9.99
C PHE A 105 7.28 2.40 -9.79
N MET A 106 6.78 3.48 -10.42
CA MET A 106 5.37 3.84 -10.46
C MET A 106 4.64 3.02 -11.54
N ARG A 107 4.27 1.78 -11.19
CA ARG A 107 3.73 0.79 -12.15
C ARG A 107 2.28 1.06 -12.60
N LYS A 108 1.29 0.78 -11.75
CA LYS A 108 -0.16 0.92 -12.05
C LYS A 108 -0.95 1.79 -11.08
N GLY A 109 -0.62 1.80 -9.78
CA GLY A 109 -1.30 2.64 -8.79
C GLY A 109 -2.80 2.32 -8.59
N LYS A 110 -3.19 1.04 -8.67
CA LYS A 110 -4.60 0.61 -8.60
C LYS A 110 -4.77 -0.56 -7.64
N VAL A 111 -5.91 -0.58 -6.96
CA VAL A 111 -6.37 -1.71 -6.15
C VAL A 111 -6.95 -2.79 -7.07
N GLY A 112 -6.75 -4.07 -6.73
CA GLY A 112 -7.34 -5.19 -7.45
C GLY A 112 -6.51 -5.77 -8.60
N ASP A 113 -5.30 -5.25 -8.87
CA ASP A 113 -4.46 -5.78 -9.96
C ASP A 113 -4.04 -7.24 -9.74
N TRP A 114 -4.10 -7.76 -8.50
CA TRP A 114 -3.84 -9.15 -8.17
C TRP A 114 -4.67 -10.14 -8.99
N LYS A 115 -5.90 -9.76 -9.38
CA LYS A 115 -6.80 -10.60 -10.21
C LYS A 115 -6.21 -10.93 -11.59
N ASN A 116 -5.27 -10.11 -12.08
CA ASN A 116 -4.59 -10.34 -13.35
C ASN A 116 -3.39 -11.28 -13.23
N HIS A 117 -2.99 -11.66 -12.01
CA HIS A 117 -1.79 -12.45 -11.75
C HIS A 117 -2.08 -13.79 -11.07
N PHE A 118 -3.18 -13.87 -10.31
CA PHE A 118 -3.54 -15.08 -9.57
C PHE A 118 -4.42 -15.99 -10.42
N THR A 119 -4.06 -17.27 -10.44
CA THR A 119 -5.03 -18.32 -10.79
C THR A 119 -6.03 -18.51 -9.65
N VAL A 120 -7.19 -19.12 -9.95
CA VAL A 120 -8.22 -19.43 -8.93
C VAL A 120 -7.63 -20.24 -7.77
N ALA A 121 -6.88 -21.30 -8.08
CA ALA A 121 -6.26 -22.16 -7.07
C ALA A 121 -5.24 -21.42 -6.19
N GLN A 122 -4.45 -20.51 -6.76
CA GLN A 122 -3.53 -19.67 -5.97
C GLN A 122 -4.28 -18.71 -5.05
N ASN A 123 -5.41 -18.15 -5.52
CA ASN A 123 -6.23 -17.27 -4.71
C ASN A 123 -6.88 -18.02 -3.54
N GLU A 124 -7.46 -19.19 -3.79
CA GLU A 124 -8.07 -20.02 -2.74
C GLU A 124 -7.04 -20.38 -1.65
N LYS A 125 -5.84 -20.82 -2.05
CA LYS A 125 -4.75 -21.11 -1.12
C LYS A 125 -4.34 -19.87 -0.31
N PHE A 126 -4.28 -18.70 -0.95
CA PHE A 126 -3.95 -17.45 -0.28
C PHE A 126 -5.03 -17.03 0.73
N ASP A 127 -6.31 -17.15 0.36
CA ASP A 127 -7.44 -16.82 1.22
C ASP A 127 -7.49 -17.72 2.46
N GLU A 128 -7.19 -19.01 2.31
CA GLU A 128 -7.06 -19.94 3.43
C GLU A 128 -5.89 -19.59 4.36
N ASP A 129 -4.71 -19.33 3.80
CA ASP A 129 -3.53 -18.92 4.58
C ASP A 129 -3.78 -17.61 5.34
N SER A 130 -4.43 -16.65 4.69
CA SER A 130 -4.79 -15.35 5.26
C SER A 130 -5.77 -15.51 6.42
N LYS A 131 -6.82 -16.32 6.26
CA LYS A 131 -7.77 -16.61 7.36
C LYS A 131 -7.09 -17.18 8.61
N GLN A 132 -6.05 -17.99 8.44
CA GLN A 132 -5.33 -18.57 9.56
C GLN A 132 -4.36 -17.57 10.22
N LYS A 133 -3.73 -16.68 9.44
CA LYS A 133 -2.66 -15.79 9.92
C LYS A 133 -3.13 -14.38 10.28
N MET A 134 -4.29 -13.95 9.82
CA MET A 134 -4.93 -12.70 10.23
C MET A 134 -5.60 -12.90 11.59
N LYS A 135 -4.91 -12.48 12.65
CA LYS A 135 -5.31 -12.78 14.05
C LYS A 135 -6.42 -11.88 14.58
N ASP A 136 -6.58 -10.69 14.00
CA ASP A 136 -7.53 -9.68 14.47
C ASP A 136 -8.64 -9.44 13.44
N ALA A 137 -9.86 -9.86 13.77
CA ALA A 137 -11.02 -9.74 12.88
C ALA A 137 -11.43 -8.28 12.58
N THR A 138 -10.93 -7.30 13.34
CA THR A 138 -11.16 -5.88 13.09
C THR A 138 -10.20 -5.30 12.04
N LEU A 139 -9.11 -6.01 11.73
CA LEU A 139 -8.20 -5.64 10.65
C LEU A 139 -8.67 -6.29 9.34
N GLN A 140 -9.39 -5.51 8.53
CA GLN A 140 -9.92 -5.99 7.25
C GLN A 140 -9.33 -5.19 6.11
N PHE A 141 -8.64 -5.88 5.21
CA PHE A 141 -8.12 -5.29 3.97
C PHE A 141 -9.14 -5.46 2.85
N ARG A 142 -9.30 -4.42 2.04
CA ARG A 142 -10.16 -4.47 0.85
C ARG A 142 -9.32 -4.90 -0.35
N THR A 143 -9.85 -5.80 -1.16
CA THR A 143 -9.16 -6.30 -2.36
C THR A 143 -9.67 -5.64 -3.65
N SER A 144 -10.64 -4.74 -3.51
CA SER A 144 -11.23 -3.88 -4.54
C SER A 144 -11.66 -2.55 -3.91
N VAL A 145 -11.65 -1.50 -4.72
CA VAL A 145 -12.21 -0.17 -4.46
C VAL A 145 -13.23 0.11 -5.54
#